data_AF-A0A416W3J7-F1
#
_entry.id   AF-A0A416W3J7-F1
#
_cell.length_a   1.000
_cell.length_b   1.000
_cell.length_c   1.000
_cell.angle_alpha   90.00
_cell.angle_beta   90.00
_cell.angle_gamma   90.00
#
_symmetry.space_group_name_H-M   'P 1'
#
loop_
_entity.id
_entity.type
_entity.pdbx_description
1 polymer ?
#
loop_
_entity_poly.entity_id
_entity_poly.type
_entity_poly.pdbx_seq_one_letter_code
_entity_poly.pdbx_strand_id
1 'polypeptide(L)'
;MKSKIYGLLLASLMIVTLCPLSVSAKSVNNKAKTVTVSQTNDVITVSKNVKVNSTFSSPKALGIKKAKLKRLYNIVSDNTKVATVTAAGTVKGIKKGATTITLTSKADGSVYAKINVNVKNRYNKQKLRLMSAIIYAEAGSECYAGKKAVGIVIMNRVRSKDFPGTLKKVIYQPGQFGPVRNGSLKKALKLYDEGRLNKKCIKAAKATLNGDRVVTYKNVKTDMSSYLFFSGYVSGMRLQIQGHQFK
;
A
#
# COMPACT_ATOMS: atom_id res chain seq x y z
N MET A 1 -66.23 39.87 -53.36
CA MET A 1 -66.73 39.01 -52.25
C MET A 1 -66.18 37.61 -52.48
N LYS A 2 -65.11 37.22 -51.77
CA LYS A 2 -65.11 36.22 -50.67
C LYS A 2 -65.84 34.90 -51.00
N SER A 3 -65.10 33.86 -51.37
CA SER A 3 -64.87 32.67 -50.53
C SER A 3 -63.97 31.67 -51.26
N LYS A 4 -62.87 31.24 -50.62
CA LYS A 4 -62.06 30.09 -51.02
C LYS A 4 -62.35 28.99 -50.01
N ILE A 5 -62.69 27.81 -50.53
CA ILE A 5 -63.00 26.60 -49.77
C ILE A 5 -61.69 25.95 -49.31
N TYR A 6 -61.67 25.56 -48.03
CA TYR A 6 -60.58 24.85 -47.37
C TYR A 6 -60.55 23.37 -47.79
N GLY A 7 -59.39 22.89 -48.22
CA GLY A 7 -59.05 21.47 -48.33
C GLY A 7 -57.94 21.14 -47.33
N LEU A 8 -58.20 20.16 -46.47
CA LEU A 8 -57.45 19.78 -45.27
C LEU A 8 -56.82 18.37 -45.46
N LEU A 9 -55.77 18.08 -44.68
CA LEU A 9 -55.10 16.78 -44.43
C LEU A 9 -54.12 16.27 -45.52
N LEU A 10 -52.96 15.65 -45.23
CA LEU A 10 -52.41 15.04 -44.00
C LEU A 10 -50.88 14.86 -44.18
N ALA A 11 -50.05 15.31 -43.23
CA ALA A 11 -48.63 14.96 -43.15
C ALA A 11 -48.40 13.95 -42.02
N SER A 12 -47.89 12.77 -42.36
CA SER A 12 -47.61 11.66 -41.43
C SER A 12 -46.29 11.87 -40.69
N LEU A 13 -46.35 11.94 -39.36
CA LEU A 13 -45.22 12.02 -38.43
C LEU A 13 -44.82 10.59 -37.98
N MET A 14 -43.64 10.11 -38.37
CA MET A 14 -43.10 8.81 -37.94
C MET A 14 -42.38 8.92 -36.59
N ILE A 15 -42.93 8.28 -35.56
CA ILE A 15 -42.30 8.08 -34.25
C ILE A 15 -41.70 6.66 -34.24
N VAL A 16 -40.37 6.55 -34.12
CA VAL A 16 -39.66 5.28 -33.96
C VAL A 16 -39.56 4.96 -32.47
N THR A 17 -40.33 3.97 -32.00
CA THR A 17 -40.23 3.41 -30.65
C THR A 17 -39.20 2.28 -30.60
N LEU A 18 -38.14 2.43 -29.81
CA LEU A 18 -37.22 1.33 -29.47
C LEU A 18 -37.85 0.40 -28.43
N CYS A 19 -37.93 -0.90 -28.76
CA CYS A 19 -38.28 -1.98 -27.83
C CYS A 19 -36.99 -2.64 -27.29
N PRO A 20 -36.84 -2.86 -25.97
CA PRO A 20 -35.68 -3.59 -25.45
C PRO A 20 -35.89 -5.12 -25.58
N LEU A 21 -35.02 -5.80 -26.31
CA LEU A 21 -34.94 -7.26 -26.30
C LEU A 21 -34.33 -7.75 -24.98
N SER A 22 -35.08 -8.55 -24.25
CA SER A 22 -34.58 -9.39 -23.15
C SER A 22 -34.16 -10.74 -23.73
N VAL A 23 -32.95 -11.22 -23.39
CA VAL A 23 -32.47 -12.57 -23.78
C VAL A 23 -32.23 -13.40 -22.53
N SER A 24 -32.96 -14.51 -22.46
CA SER A 24 -32.83 -15.58 -21.47
C SER A 24 -31.59 -16.44 -21.77
N ALA A 25 -30.75 -16.68 -20.76
CA ALA A 25 -29.64 -17.63 -20.86
C ALA A 25 -30.18 -19.07 -20.84
N LYS A 26 -29.67 -19.94 -21.73
CA LYS A 26 -29.95 -21.38 -21.73
C LYS A 26 -28.63 -22.16 -21.61
N SER A 27 -28.56 -23.02 -20.60
CA SER A 27 -27.42 -23.92 -20.35
C SER A 27 -27.50 -25.13 -21.29
N VAL A 28 -26.40 -25.48 -21.97
CA VAL A 28 -26.27 -26.80 -22.63
C VAL A 28 -24.86 -27.36 -22.45
N ASN A 29 -24.85 -28.67 -22.16
CA ASN A 29 -23.76 -29.56 -21.79
C ASN A 29 -22.84 -29.90 -23.00
N ASN A 30 -21.55 -30.07 -22.75
CA ASN A 30 -20.49 -30.07 -23.77
C ASN A 30 -20.33 -31.40 -24.54
N LYS A 31 -20.32 -31.35 -25.88
CA LYS A 31 -19.50 -32.22 -26.74
C LYS A 31 -19.21 -31.55 -28.09
N ALA A 32 -17.91 -31.54 -28.46
CA ALA A 32 -17.34 -31.20 -29.77
C ALA A 32 -17.35 -29.72 -30.25
N LYS A 33 -16.19 -29.07 -30.06
CA LYS A 33 -15.45 -28.19 -30.99
C LYS A 33 -16.27 -27.42 -32.06
N THR A 34 -16.63 -26.17 -31.74
CA THR A 34 -16.69 -25.04 -32.68
C THR A 34 -16.40 -23.79 -31.86
N VAL A 35 -15.23 -23.16 -32.06
CA VAL A 35 -14.84 -21.95 -31.30
C VAL A 35 -15.29 -20.74 -32.08
N THR A 36 -16.52 -20.31 -31.82
CA THR A 36 -17.03 -19.00 -32.23
C THR A 36 -16.47 -17.97 -31.25
N VAL A 37 -15.52 -17.14 -31.73
CA VAL A 37 -14.96 -16.03 -30.97
C VAL A 37 -15.94 -14.87 -31.04
N SER A 38 -16.72 -14.66 -29.99
CA SER A 38 -17.43 -13.41 -29.73
C SER A 38 -16.64 -12.64 -28.69
N GLN A 39 -15.91 -11.59 -29.11
CA GLN A 39 -15.27 -10.66 -28.17
C GLN A 39 -16.36 -9.83 -27.49
N THR A 40 -16.65 -10.14 -26.23
CA THR A 40 -17.29 -9.18 -25.33
C THR A 40 -16.22 -8.24 -24.79
N ASN A 41 -16.56 -6.96 -24.66
CA ASN A 41 -15.72 -5.91 -24.08
C ASN A 41 -15.49 -6.07 -22.56
N ASP A 42 -15.33 -7.30 -22.08
CA ASP A 42 -15.25 -7.60 -20.65
C ASP A 42 -13.84 -7.35 -20.14
N VAL A 43 -13.58 -6.09 -19.78
CA VAL A 43 -12.37 -5.68 -19.07
C VAL A 43 -12.24 -6.49 -17.78
N ILE A 44 -11.20 -7.34 -17.70
CA ILE A 44 -10.98 -8.20 -16.54
C ILE A 44 -10.66 -7.34 -15.32
N THR A 45 -11.45 -7.46 -14.26
CA THR A 45 -11.22 -6.71 -13.01
C THR A 45 -10.87 -7.65 -11.86
N VAL A 46 -9.74 -7.41 -11.20
CA VAL A 46 -9.27 -8.19 -10.05
C VAL A 46 -8.99 -7.28 -8.86
N SER A 47 -9.39 -7.69 -7.65
CA SER A 47 -9.04 -6.96 -6.43
C SER A 47 -7.91 -7.66 -5.66
N LYS A 48 -6.90 -6.90 -5.22
CA LYS A 48 -5.77 -7.41 -4.43
C LYS A 48 -5.45 -6.51 -3.24
N ASN A 49 -5.29 -7.15 -2.08
CA ASN A 49 -4.70 -6.51 -0.90
C ASN A 49 -3.18 -6.69 -0.93
N VAL A 50 -2.43 -5.63 -0.63
CA VAL A 50 -0.98 -5.68 -0.46
C VAL A 50 -0.56 -4.87 0.76
N LYS A 51 0.44 -5.32 1.51
CA LYS A 51 0.97 -4.54 2.63
C LYS A 51 2.00 -3.52 2.13
N VAL A 52 2.14 -2.38 2.78
CA VAL A 52 3.22 -1.42 2.49
C VAL A 52 4.57 -2.13 2.48
N ASN A 53 5.43 -1.77 1.51
CA ASN A 53 6.72 -2.38 1.23
C ASN A 53 6.68 -3.89 0.95
N SER A 54 5.51 -4.42 0.56
CA SER A 54 5.37 -5.79 0.02
C SER A 54 5.00 -5.72 -1.46
N THR A 55 5.22 -6.83 -2.16
CA THR A 55 4.97 -6.93 -3.59
C THR A 55 4.04 -8.10 -3.92
N PHE A 56 3.40 -8.03 -5.09
CA PHE A 56 2.74 -9.17 -5.72
C PHE A 56 2.94 -9.12 -7.24
N SER A 57 2.72 -10.26 -7.90
CA SER A 57 2.84 -10.40 -9.35
C SER A 57 1.47 -10.16 -10.01
N SER A 58 1.34 -9.07 -10.78
CA SER A 58 0.14 -8.83 -11.59
C SER A 58 -0.08 -9.88 -12.68
N PRO A 59 0.95 -10.43 -13.38
CA PRO A 59 0.72 -11.54 -14.31
C PRO A 59 0.09 -12.74 -13.62
N LYS A 60 0.60 -13.10 -12.43
CA LYS A 60 0.04 -14.22 -11.63
C LYS A 60 -1.39 -13.91 -11.16
N ALA A 61 -1.67 -12.67 -10.80
CA ALA A 61 -3.01 -12.25 -10.38
C ALA A 61 -4.05 -12.29 -11.52
N LEU A 62 -3.61 -12.08 -12.75
CA LEU A 62 -4.45 -12.06 -13.96
C LEU A 62 -4.43 -13.38 -14.75
N GLY A 63 -3.64 -14.37 -14.32
CA GLY A 63 -3.50 -15.64 -15.05
C GLY A 63 -2.76 -15.53 -16.38
N ILE A 64 -1.95 -14.47 -16.59
CA ILE A 64 -1.20 -14.26 -17.83
C ILE A 64 0.30 -14.55 -17.64
N LYS A 65 0.94 -15.10 -18.68
CA LYS A 65 2.39 -15.31 -18.68
C LYS A 65 3.11 -13.95 -18.64
N LYS A 66 4.15 -13.82 -17.80
CA LYS A 66 4.98 -12.61 -17.67
C LYS A 66 5.55 -12.12 -19.00
N ALA A 67 5.98 -13.04 -19.87
CA ALA A 67 6.47 -12.73 -21.21
C ALA A 67 5.37 -12.10 -22.09
N LYS A 68 4.14 -12.64 -22.03
CA LYS A 68 2.97 -12.09 -22.74
C LYS A 68 2.67 -10.67 -22.25
N LEU A 69 2.69 -10.45 -20.93
CA LEU A 69 2.50 -9.14 -20.31
C LEU A 69 3.48 -8.12 -20.90
N LYS A 70 4.79 -8.39 -20.80
CA LYS A 70 5.85 -7.47 -21.25
C LYS A 70 5.77 -7.17 -22.75
N ARG A 71 5.43 -8.18 -23.56
CA ARG A 71 5.37 -8.05 -25.01
C ARG A 71 4.16 -7.24 -25.46
N LEU A 72 2.96 -7.57 -24.99
CA LEU A 72 1.70 -7.11 -25.60
C LEU A 72 1.01 -5.97 -24.87
N TYR A 73 1.37 -5.70 -23.61
CA TYR A 73 0.61 -4.74 -22.79
C TYR A 73 1.50 -3.67 -22.17
N ASN A 74 0.95 -2.47 -22.06
CA ASN A 74 1.42 -1.43 -21.17
C ASN A 74 0.76 -1.63 -19.81
N ILE A 75 1.52 -1.42 -18.74
CA ILE A 75 0.99 -1.53 -17.37
C ILE A 75 1.36 -0.29 -16.58
N VAL A 76 0.34 0.38 -16.06
CA VAL A 76 0.49 1.66 -15.36
C VAL A 76 -0.27 1.63 -14.05
N SER A 77 0.23 2.38 -13.07
CA SER A 77 -0.48 2.63 -11.82
C SER A 77 -1.07 4.02 -11.86
N ASP A 78 -2.36 4.14 -11.58
CA ASP A 78 -3.07 5.42 -11.57
C ASP A 78 -2.55 6.35 -10.45
N ASN A 79 -2.00 5.78 -9.37
CA ASN A 79 -1.38 6.54 -8.28
C ASN A 79 -0.11 5.87 -7.75
N THR A 80 1.03 6.28 -8.29
CA THR A 80 2.37 5.82 -7.92
C THR A 80 2.74 6.10 -6.46
N LYS A 81 2.10 7.07 -5.80
CA LYS A 81 2.30 7.35 -4.36
C LYS A 81 1.64 6.29 -3.47
N VAL A 82 0.64 5.56 -3.99
CA VAL A 82 -0.04 4.46 -3.28
C VAL A 82 0.58 3.12 -3.65
N ALA A 83 0.71 2.81 -4.94
CA ALA A 83 1.39 1.60 -5.41
C ALA A 83 2.14 1.86 -6.72
N THR A 84 3.30 1.24 -6.90
CA THR A 84 4.04 1.26 -8.16
C THR A 84 3.96 -0.08 -8.86
N VAL A 85 4.19 -0.08 -10.17
CA VAL A 85 4.26 -1.29 -10.98
C VAL A 85 5.45 -1.21 -11.92
N THR A 86 6.19 -2.31 -12.06
CA THR A 86 7.26 -2.41 -13.05
C THR A 86 6.71 -2.88 -14.40
N ALA A 87 7.45 -2.67 -15.48
CA ALA A 87 7.10 -3.24 -16.79
C ALA A 87 6.99 -4.77 -16.79
N ALA A 88 7.60 -5.44 -15.81
CA ALA A 88 7.51 -6.89 -15.61
C ALA A 88 6.23 -7.32 -14.85
N GLY A 89 5.41 -6.36 -14.42
CA GLY A 89 4.18 -6.58 -13.66
C GLY A 89 4.40 -6.84 -12.17
N THR A 90 5.54 -6.47 -11.60
CA THR A 90 5.71 -6.51 -10.14
C THR A 90 5.08 -5.27 -9.54
N VAL A 91 4.04 -5.45 -8.74
CA VAL A 91 3.34 -4.39 -8.03
C VAL A 91 3.90 -4.24 -6.62
N LYS A 92 4.26 -3.02 -6.19
CA LYS A 92 4.73 -2.72 -4.82
C LYS A 92 3.78 -1.73 -4.15
N GLY A 93 3.31 -2.06 -2.94
CA GLY A 93 2.57 -1.11 -2.11
C GLY A 93 3.51 -0.07 -1.48
N ILE A 94 3.27 1.21 -1.73
CA ILE A 94 4.11 2.34 -1.25
C ILE A 94 3.50 2.99 -0.01
N LYS A 95 2.21 3.30 -0.03
CA LYS A 95 1.50 3.97 1.08
C LYS A 95 0.11 3.38 1.21
N LYS A 96 -0.40 3.32 2.45
CA LYS A 96 -1.80 2.92 2.70
C LYS A 96 -2.74 3.77 1.85
N GLY A 97 -3.62 3.12 1.10
CA GLY A 97 -4.56 3.74 0.17
C GLY A 97 -5.12 2.72 -0.81
N ALA A 98 -5.98 3.18 -1.71
CA ALA A 98 -6.45 2.40 -2.83
C ALA A 98 -5.97 3.04 -4.14
N THR A 99 -5.67 2.23 -5.14
CA THR A 99 -5.34 2.67 -6.50
C THR A 99 -5.64 1.54 -7.48
N THR A 100 -5.68 1.85 -8.75
CA THR A 100 -5.89 0.87 -9.81
C THR A 100 -4.63 0.74 -10.65
N ILE A 101 -4.32 -0.49 -11.04
CA ILE A 101 -3.30 -0.78 -12.04
C ILE A 101 -4.01 -1.19 -13.31
N THR A 102 -3.77 -0.43 -14.36
CA THR A 102 -4.45 -0.60 -15.65
C THR A 102 -3.49 -1.23 -16.63
N LEU A 103 -3.95 -2.30 -17.29
CA LEU A 103 -3.26 -2.93 -18.40
C LEU A 103 -3.95 -2.53 -19.68
N THR A 104 -3.23 -1.88 -20.59
CA THR A 104 -3.70 -1.53 -21.93
C THR A 104 -2.94 -2.31 -22.98
N SER A 105 -3.63 -2.73 -24.02
CA SER A 105 -3.03 -3.37 -25.19
C SER A 105 -2.13 -2.36 -25.93
N LYS A 106 -0.96 -2.81 -26.38
CA LYS A 106 -0.05 -1.98 -27.18
C LYS A 106 -0.47 -1.83 -28.63
N ALA A 107 -1.32 -2.72 -29.13
CA ALA A 107 -1.72 -2.73 -30.53
C ALA A 107 -2.73 -1.61 -30.85
N ASP A 108 -3.70 -1.41 -29.95
CA ASP A 108 -4.90 -0.61 -30.16
C ASP A 108 -5.22 0.30 -28.96
N GLY A 109 -4.44 0.23 -27.87
CA GLY A 109 -4.67 1.03 -26.66
C GLY A 109 -5.84 0.58 -25.80
N SER A 110 -6.57 -0.47 -26.19
CA SER A 110 -7.75 -0.94 -25.47
C SER A 110 -7.40 -1.45 -24.07
N VAL A 111 -8.29 -1.23 -23.10
CA VAL A 111 -8.07 -1.70 -21.72
C VAL A 111 -8.34 -3.20 -21.68
N TYR A 112 -7.31 -3.96 -21.31
CA TYR A 112 -7.42 -5.41 -21.16
C TYR A 112 -7.85 -5.80 -19.74
N ALA A 113 -7.23 -5.19 -18.73
CA ALA A 113 -7.51 -5.53 -17.34
C ALA A 113 -7.26 -4.36 -16.38
N LYS A 114 -7.99 -4.37 -15.26
CA LYS A 114 -7.80 -3.47 -14.13
C LYS A 114 -7.56 -4.29 -12.87
N ILE A 115 -6.56 -3.90 -12.09
CA ILE A 115 -6.31 -4.46 -10.76
C ILE A 115 -6.57 -3.39 -9.72
N ASN A 116 -7.64 -3.55 -8.95
CA ASN A 116 -7.94 -2.70 -7.80
C ASN A 116 -7.01 -3.11 -6.65
N VAL A 117 -6.03 -2.26 -6.35
CA VAL A 117 -5.02 -2.49 -5.32
C VAL A 117 -5.39 -1.72 -4.06
N ASN A 118 -5.55 -2.47 -2.97
CA ASN A 118 -5.81 -1.91 -1.64
C ASN A 118 -4.59 -2.12 -0.75
N VAL A 119 -3.82 -1.05 -0.57
CA VAL A 119 -2.58 -1.06 0.21
C VAL A 119 -2.91 -0.90 1.70
N LYS A 120 -2.51 -1.88 2.50
CA LYS A 120 -2.71 -1.90 3.96
C LYS A 120 -1.40 -1.64 4.71
N ASN A 121 -1.49 -1.10 5.91
CA ASN A 121 -0.33 -1.01 6.81
C ASN A 121 0.14 -2.40 7.23
N ARG A 122 1.42 -2.51 7.60
CA ARG A 122 2.01 -3.75 8.16
C ARG A 122 1.72 -3.94 9.66
N TYR A 123 1.09 -2.96 10.30
CA TYR A 123 0.86 -2.90 11.73
C TYR A 123 -0.62 -2.63 12.07
N ASN A 124 -1.00 -2.99 13.29
CA ASN A 124 -2.29 -2.68 13.90
C ASN A 124 -2.17 -1.51 14.90
N LYS A 125 -3.30 -1.06 15.47
CA LYS A 125 -3.34 0.06 16.41
C LYS A 125 -2.47 -0.20 17.66
N GLN A 126 -2.46 -1.43 18.19
CA GLN A 126 -1.68 -1.78 19.38
C GLN A 126 -0.17 -1.67 19.14
N LYS A 127 0.33 -2.17 18.01
CA LYS A 127 1.75 -2.02 17.62
C LYS A 127 2.13 -0.56 17.42
N LEU A 128 1.25 0.24 16.80
CA LEU A 128 1.50 1.67 16.61
C LEU A 128 1.57 2.41 17.96
N ARG A 129 0.62 2.14 18.87
CA ARG A 129 0.59 2.71 20.22
C ARG A 129 1.89 2.41 20.96
N LEU A 130 2.27 1.14 21.02
CA LEU A 130 3.47 0.71 21.75
C LEU A 130 4.76 1.26 21.13
N MET A 131 4.91 1.19 19.80
CA MET A 131 6.09 1.72 19.09
C MET A 131 6.20 3.24 19.26
N SER A 132 5.09 3.98 19.17
CA SER A 132 5.11 5.44 19.32
C SER A 132 5.53 5.83 20.74
N ALA A 133 4.99 5.15 21.74
CA ALA A 133 5.28 5.42 23.15
C ALA A 133 6.74 5.11 23.51
N ILE A 134 7.28 3.97 23.06
CA ILE A 134 8.68 3.64 23.35
C ILE A 134 9.65 4.59 22.63
N ILE A 135 9.39 4.96 21.37
CA ILE A 135 10.21 5.96 20.65
C ILE A 135 10.18 7.31 21.39
N TYR A 136 9.02 7.70 21.93
CA TYR A 136 8.93 8.93 22.72
C TYR A 136 9.70 8.84 24.04
N ALA A 137 9.66 7.70 24.71
CA ALA A 137 10.38 7.53 25.97
C ALA A 137 11.90 7.44 25.81
N GLU A 138 12.37 6.83 24.71
CA GLU A 138 13.80 6.69 24.40
C GLU A 138 14.38 7.92 23.70
N ALA A 139 13.65 8.51 22.76
CA ALA A 139 14.15 9.53 21.83
C ALA A 139 13.22 10.74 21.75
N GLY A 140 12.50 11.05 22.82
CA GLY A 140 11.51 12.14 22.89
C GLY A 140 12.09 13.51 22.55
N SER A 141 13.34 13.76 22.95
CA SER A 141 14.06 15.02 22.71
C SER A 141 14.87 15.05 21.41
N GLU A 142 15.04 13.90 20.75
CA GLU A 142 15.83 13.76 19.53
C GLU A 142 15.20 14.41 18.28
N CYS A 143 15.97 14.59 17.22
CA CYS A 143 15.42 14.98 15.93
C CYS A 143 14.59 13.84 15.31
N TYR A 144 13.87 14.11 14.21
CA TYR A 144 13.06 13.06 13.56
C TYR A 144 13.92 11.86 13.12
N ALA A 145 15.16 12.10 12.66
CA ALA A 145 16.07 11.03 12.26
C ALA A 145 16.41 10.12 13.45
N GLY A 146 16.71 10.68 14.63
CA GLY A 146 17.00 9.91 15.85
C GLY A 146 15.80 9.11 16.34
N LYS A 147 14.60 9.71 16.35
CA LYS A 147 13.34 9.01 16.64
C LYS A 147 13.10 7.83 15.71
N LYS A 148 13.34 8.03 14.40
CA LYS A 148 13.19 6.98 13.39
C LYS A 148 14.27 5.90 13.56
N ALA A 149 15.51 6.28 13.84
CA ALA A 149 16.64 5.37 14.06
C ALA A 149 16.36 4.38 15.21
N VAL A 150 15.89 4.88 16.36
CA VAL A 150 15.49 4.02 17.50
C VAL A 150 14.39 3.03 17.08
N GLY A 151 13.35 3.52 16.39
CA GLY A 151 12.29 2.65 15.86
C GLY A 151 12.79 1.59 14.87
N ILE A 152 13.81 1.89 14.07
CA ILE A 152 14.43 0.93 13.13
C ILE A 152 15.17 -0.15 13.90
N VAL A 153 15.99 0.22 14.89
CA VAL A 153 16.73 -0.74 15.73
C VAL A 153 15.76 -1.70 16.43
N ILE A 154 14.68 -1.19 17.03
CA ILE A 154 13.64 -2.04 17.66
C ILE A 154 13.07 -3.03 16.64
N MET A 155 12.74 -2.57 15.43
CA MET A 155 12.21 -3.47 14.39
C MET A 155 13.26 -4.43 13.81
N ASN A 156 14.54 -4.08 13.83
CA ASN A 156 15.63 -4.98 13.46
C ASN A 156 15.78 -6.08 14.50
N ARG A 157 15.72 -5.76 15.79
CA ARG A 157 15.66 -6.77 16.86
C ARG A 157 14.50 -7.74 16.65
N VAL A 158 13.29 -7.23 16.39
CA VAL A 158 12.11 -8.10 16.09
C VAL A 158 12.35 -9.05 14.90
N ARG A 159 13.24 -8.69 13.96
CA ARG A 159 13.56 -9.50 12.77
C ARG A 159 14.80 -10.39 12.95
N SER A 160 15.67 -10.10 13.91
CA SER A 160 16.87 -10.89 14.17
C SER A 160 16.51 -12.17 14.91
N LYS A 161 17.31 -13.22 14.69
CA LYS A 161 17.21 -14.48 15.43
C LYS A 161 17.71 -14.35 16.87
N ASP A 162 18.56 -13.35 17.14
CA ASP A 162 19.19 -13.14 18.46
C ASP A 162 18.27 -12.46 19.47
N PHE A 163 17.08 -12.03 19.04
CA PHE A 163 16.12 -11.29 19.85
C PHE A 163 14.72 -11.90 19.72
N PRO A 164 13.80 -11.58 20.66
CA PRO A 164 12.44 -12.08 20.56
C PRO A 164 11.70 -11.62 19.29
N GLY A 165 10.97 -12.53 18.64
CA GLY A 165 10.27 -12.27 17.37
C GLY A 165 9.03 -11.36 17.43
N THR A 166 8.78 -10.64 18.52
CA THR A 166 7.63 -9.72 18.62
C THR A 166 8.00 -8.40 19.28
N LEU A 167 7.34 -7.32 18.85
CA LEU A 167 7.56 -5.96 19.38
C LEU A 167 7.41 -5.89 20.91
N LYS A 168 6.37 -6.53 21.45
CA LYS A 168 6.14 -6.57 22.91
C LYS A 168 7.30 -7.27 23.62
N LYS A 169 7.69 -8.47 23.16
CA LYS A 169 8.79 -9.20 23.79
C LYS A 169 10.14 -8.46 23.72
N VAL A 170 10.43 -7.78 22.61
CA VAL A 170 11.64 -6.94 22.50
C VAL A 170 11.62 -5.78 23.48
N ILE A 171 10.51 -5.04 23.57
CA ILE A 171 10.42 -3.86 24.44
C ILE A 171 10.49 -4.25 25.91
N TYR A 172 9.83 -5.34 26.31
CA TYR A 172 9.78 -5.79 27.70
C TYR A 172 10.91 -6.75 28.07
N GLN A 173 11.92 -6.93 27.22
CA GLN A 173 13.08 -7.75 27.54
C GLN A 173 13.84 -7.14 28.73
N PRO A 174 14.18 -7.92 29.77
CA PRO A 174 14.87 -7.40 30.95
C PRO A 174 16.14 -6.63 30.60
N GLY A 175 16.28 -5.43 31.16
CA GLY A 175 17.46 -4.57 31.00
C GLY A 175 17.63 -3.87 29.64
N GLN A 176 16.77 -4.13 28.65
CA GLN A 176 16.95 -3.55 27.31
C GLN A 176 16.41 -2.13 27.16
N PHE A 177 15.31 -1.80 27.84
CA PHE A 177 14.65 -0.49 27.73
C PHE A 177 14.32 0.04 29.14
N GLY A 178 15.12 1.00 29.63
CA GLY A 178 14.93 1.65 30.93
C GLY A 178 13.52 2.22 31.18
N PRO A 179 12.85 2.84 30.19
CA PRO A 179 11.49 3.37 30.30
C PRO A 179 10.41 2.38 30.74
N VAL A 180 10.61 1.08 30.54
CA VAL A 180 9.66 0.05 30.99
C VAL A 180 9.60 -0.01 32.51
N ARG A 181 10.74 0.17 33.19
CA ARG A 181 10.87 -0.01 34.65
C ARG A 181 10.65 1.28 35.44
N ASN A 182 11.01 2.43 34.87
CA ASN A 182 10.90 3.73 35.56
C ASN A 182 9.53 4.44 35.37
N GLY A 183 8.57 3.79 34.71
CA GLY A 183 7.23 4.33 34.48
C GLY A 183 7.10 5.31 33.31
N SER A 184 8.19 5.71 32.66
CA SER A 184 8.14 6.63 31.50
C SER A 184 7.37 6.05 30.32
N LEU A 185 7.47 4.75 30.07
CA LEU A 185 6.66 4.10 29.03
C LEU A 185 5.16 4.18 29.35
N LYS A 186 4.76 3.97 30.62
CA LYS A 186 3.36 4.08 31.04
C LYS A 186 2.82 5.49 30.81
N LYS A 187 3.60 6.52 31.15
CA LYS A 187 3.26 7.94 30.88
C LYS A 187 3.12 8.19 29.38
N ALA A 188 4.05 7.70 28.57
CA ALA A 188 4.01 7.84 27.11
C ALA A 188 2.79 7.16 26.46
N LEU A 189 2.39 5.99 26.98
CA LEU A 189 1.19 5.29 26.53
C LEU A 189 -0.08 6.11 26.83
N LYS A 190 -0.19 6.71 28.02
CA LYS A 190 -1.28 7.62 28.37
C LYS A 190 -1.32 8.84 27.45
N LEU A 191 -0.18 9.49 27.19
CA LEU A 191 -0.10 10.60 26.24
C LEU A 191 -0.53 10.21 24.81
N TYR A 192 -0.25 8.98 24.38
CA TYR A 192 -0.72 8.50 23.08
C TYR A 192 -2.24 8.38 23.04
N ASP A 193 -2.84 7.81 24.08
CA ASP A 193 -4.29 7.59 24.17
C ASP A 193 -5.06 8.92 24.26
N GLU A 194 -4.47 9.92 24.94
CA GLU A 194 -4.98 11.29 25.00
C GLU A 194 -4.73 12.11 23.72
N GLY A 195 -4.04 11.55 22.71
CA GLY A 195 -3.71 12.26 21.48
C GLY A 195 -2.65 13.37 21.63
N ARG A 196 -1.98 13.42 22.78
CA ARG A 196 -0.98 14.46 23.17
C ARG A 196 0.47 14.05 22.89
N LEU A 197 0.71 12.79 22.54
CA LEU A 197 2.06 12.32 22.23
C LEU A 197 2.65 13.07 21.03
N ASN A 198 3.96 13.33 21.09
CA ASN A 198 4.70 14.00 20.01
C ASN A 198 4.43 13.35 18.63
N LYS A 199 3.87 14.14 17.71
CA LYS A 199 3.50 13.71 16.35
C LYS A 199 4.70 13.17 15.54
N LYS A 200 5.92 13.66 15.81
CA LYS A 200 7.16 13.14 15.18
C LYS A 200 7.47 11.71 15.60
N CYS A 201 7.19 11.32 16.86
CA CYS A 201 7.32 9.93 17.32
C CYS A 201 6.31 9.01 16.64
N ILE A 202 5.05 9.45 16.53
CA ILE A 202 4.00 8.71 15.81
C ILE A 202 4.40 8.55 14.34
N LYS A 203 4.89 9.61 13.69
CA LYS A 203 5.36 9.56 12.30
C LYS A 203 6.52 8.57 12.13
N ALA A 204 7.51 8.60 13.03
CA ALA A 204 8.63 7.67 13.04
C ALA A 204 8.15 6.21 13.20
N ALA A 205 7.28 5.95 14.18
CA ALA A 205 6.68 4.64 14.42
C ALA A 205 5.94 4.10 13.19
N LYS A 206 5.15 4.93 12.50
CA LYS A 206 4.44 4.53 11.27
C LYS A 206 5.42 4.12 10.16
N ALA A 207 6.52 4.86 9.99
CA ALA A 207 7.52 4.58 8.97
C ALA A 207 8.22 3.24 9.23
N THR A 208 8.72 3.05 10.45
CA THR A 208 9.51 1.86 10.83
C THR A 208 8.65 0.59 10.86
N LEU A 209 7.41 0.68 11.38
CA LEU A 209 6.47 -0.43 11.37
C LEU A 209 6.03 -0.81 9.95
N ASN A 210 5.99 0.15 9.01
CA ASN A 210 5.78 -0.12 7.59
C ASN A 210 7.07 -0.60 6.86
N GLY A 211 8.16 -0.83 7.59
CA GLY A 211 9.37 -1.46 7.06
C GLY A 211 10.38 -0.50 6.45
N ASP A 212 10.26 0.80 6.72
CA ASP A 212 11.30 1.77 6.37
C ASP A 212 12.53 1.56 7.29
N ARG A 213 13.70 1.40 6.68
CA ARG A 213 14.99 1.09 7.35
C ARG A 213 16.05 2.16 7.12
N VAL A 214 15.71 3.24 6.43
CA VAL A 214 16.69 4.27 6.03
C VAL A 214 16.47 5.52 6.86
N VAL A 215 17.51 6.13 7.39
CA VAL A 215 17.42 7.48 7.98
C VAL A 215 18.10 8.49 7.07
N THR A 216 17.62 9.73 7.12
CA THR A 216 18.31 10.86 6.49
C THR A 216 18.65 11.86 7.58
N TYR A 217 19.94 12.11 7.76
CA TYR A 217 20.46 13.03 8.77
C TYR A 217 21.61 13.82 8.15
N LYS A 218 21.58 15.16 8.28
CA LYS A 218 22.55 16.06 7.64
C LYS A 218 22.79 15.74 6.16
N ASN A 219 21.70 15.54 5.41
CA ASN A 219 21.70 15.17 3.98
C ASN A 219 22.33 13.81 3.62
N VAL A 220 22.77 13.02 4.60
CA VAL A 220 23.28 11.66 4.39
C VAL A 220 22.16 10.65 4.59
N LYS A 221 21.97 9.76 3.62
CA LYS A 221 21.07 8.60 3.74
C LYS A 221 21.85 7.40 4.26
N THR A 222 21.38 6.82 5.36
CA THR A 222 22.00 5.64 5.97
C THR A 222 20.99 4.51 6.02
N ASP A 223 21.32 3.39 5.38
CA ASP A 223 20.59 2.14 5.58
C ASP A 223 20.94 1.56 6.95
N MET A 224 19.96 1.55 7.84
CA MET A 224 20.13 1.04 9.20
C MET A 224 19.76 -0.44 9.32
N SER A 225 19.72 -1.19 8.22
CA SER A 225 19.27 -2.59 8.19
C SER A 225 20.02 -3.52 9.16
N SER A 226 21.31 -3.30 9.39
CA SER A 226 22.15 -4.12 10.28
C SER A 226 22.29 -3.58 11.71
N TYR A 227 21.64 -2.46 12.04
CA TYR A 227 21.81 -1.82 13.34
C TYR A 227 20.90 -2.47 14.39
N LEU A 228 21.48 -2.93 15.49
CA LEU A 228 20.82 -3.67 16.56
C LEU A 228 20.95 -2.98 17.92
N PHE A 229 21.82 -1.98 18.06
CA PHE A 229 22.05 -1.31 19.34
C PHE A 229 21.96 0.22 19.21
N PHE A 230 21.50 0.85 20.28
CA PHE A 230 21.57 2.30 20.46
C PHE A 230 21.75 2.64 21.95
N SER A 231 22.43 3.74 22.23
CA SER A 231 22.63 4.29 23.58
C SER A 231 23.25 5.69 23.45
N GLY A 232 23.45 6.40 24.56
CA GLY A 232 24.33 7.58 24.58
C GLY A 232 25.77 7.24 24.18
N TYR A 233 26.24 6.05 24.55
CA TYR A 233 27.52 5.50 24.15
C TYR A 233 27.38 4.04 23.71
N VAL A 234 27.92 3.70 22.54
CA VAL A 234 27.97 2.32 22.01
C VAL A 234 29.37 2.07 21.45
N SER A 235 30.09 1.10 22.02
CA SER A 235 31.43 0.71 21.53
C SER A 235 31.36 0.22 20.07
N GLY A 236 32.17 0.83 19.19
CA GLY A 236 32.16 0.57 17.76
C GLY A 236 30.92 1.11 17.05
N MET A 237 30.45 2.30 17.45
CA MET A 237 29.35 3.00 16.81
C MET A 237 29.61 3.22 15.31
N ARG A 238 28.55 3.09 14.52
CA ARG A 238 28.58 3.25 13.05
C ARG A 238 27.80 4.48 12.58
N LEU A 239 27.04 5.08 13.48
CA LEU A 239 26.24 6.28 13.23
C LEU A 239 25.98 7.00 14.54
N GLN A 240 26.09 8.33 14.55
CA GLN A 240 25.64 9.18 15.65
C GLN A 240 24.61 10.19 15.14
N ILE A 241 23.49 10.29 15.85
CA ILE A 241 22.45 11.29 15.62
C ILE A 241 22.19 11.97 16.97
N GLN A 242 22.52 13.26 17.05
CA GLN A 242 22.54 14.05 18.28
C GLN A 242 23.11 13.27 19.47
N GLY A 243 22.32 12.99 20.50
CA GLY A 243 22.75 12.33 21.73
C GLY A 243 22.84 10.80 21.63
N HIS A 244 22.43 10.19 20.52
CA HIS A 244 22.42 8.73 20.36
C HIS A 244 23.47 8.23 19.37
N GLN A 245 24.17 7.19 19.78
CA GLN A 245 25.05 6.37 18.97
C GLN A 245 24.34 5.06 18.60
N PHE A 246 24.58 4.55 17.40
CA PHE A 246 23.94 3.36 16.85
C PHE A 246 24.98 2.39 16.27
N LYS A 247 24.77 1.08 16.46
CA LYS A 247 25.61 0.01 15.91
C LYS A 247 24.79 -1.09 15.28
#